data_AF-A0A6G8CX30-F1
#
_entry.id   AF-A0A6G8CX30-F1
#
_cell.length_a   1.000
_cell.length_b   1.000
_cell.length_c   1.000
_cell.angle_alpha   90.00
_cell.angle_beta   90.00
_cell.angle_gamma   90.00
#
_symmetry.space_group_name_H-M   'P 1'
#
loop_
_entity.id
_entity.type
_entity.pdbx_description
1 polymer ?
#
loop_
_entity_poly.entity_id
_entity_poly.type
_entity_poly.pdbx_seq_one_letter_code
_entity_poly.pdbx_strand_id
1 'polypeptide(L)'
;MSDIVDNLLLEARAQDVAAIGHFSEAYDGIVDSPCVNVCRMTADRSHCQGCFRTIDEIRQWSKADAATRRTIWFAALERADIEQPKAIA
;
A
#
# COMPACT_ATOMS: atom_id res chain seq x y z
N MET A 1 4.53 -8.67 -18.89
CA MET A 1 4.16 -7.34 -19.45
C MET A 1 3.12 -6.64 -18.58
N SER A 2 2.12 -7.35 -17.99
CA SER A 2 1.19 -6.78 -17.01
C SER A 2 1.89 -6.39 -15.70
N ASP A 3 2.74 -7.27 -15.17
CA ASP A 3 3.35 -7.10 -13.84
C ASP A 3 4.22 -5.85 -13.72
N ILE A 4 4.80 -5.35 -14.82
CA ILE A 4 5.63 -4.14 -14.83
C ILE A 4 4.78 -2.87 -14.71
N VAL A 5 3.58 -2.85 -15.32
CA VAL A 5 2.71 -1.66 -15.34
C VAL A 5 1.95 -1.52 -14.01
N ASP A 6 1.54 -2.65 -13.44
CA ASP A 6 0.84 -2.69 -12.15
C ASP A 6 1.78 -2.25 -11.00
N ASN A 7 3.08 -2.60 -11.07
CA ASN A 7 4.09 -2.17 -10.09
C ASN A 7 4.38 -0.65 -10.16
N LEU A 8 4.36 -0.05 -11.35
CA LEU A 8 4.62 1.40 -11.52
C LEU A 8 3.55 2.27 -10.85
N LEU A 9 2.29 1.84 -10.87
CA LEU A 9 1.21 2.59 -10.22
C LEU A 9 1.30 2.56 -8.71
N LEU A 10 1.66 1.40 -8.13
CA LEU A 10 1.82 1.28 -6.69
C LEU A 10 3.04 2.09 -6.20
N GLU A 11 4.14 2.08 -6.95
CA GLU A 11 5.33 2.89 -6.64
C GLU A 11 4.99 4.39 -6.63
N ALA A 12 4.35 4.90 -7.69
CA ALA A 12 3.94 6.30 -7.77
C ALA A 12 3.00 6.67 -6.61
N ARG A 13 2.04 5.79 -6.28
CA ARG A 13 1.14 6.01 -5.15
C ARG A 13 1.88 6.03 -3.81
N ALA A 14 2.90 5.20 -3.65
CA ALA A 14 3.75 5.21 -2.46
C ALA A 14 4.52 6.53 -2.34
N GLN A 15 5.03 7.06 -3.46
CA GLN A 15 5.73 8.36 -3.49
C GLN A 15 4.79 9.52 -3.09
N ASP A 16 3.57 9.55 -3.63
CA ASP A 16 2.58 10.59 -3.28
C ASP A 16 2.25 10.58 -1.78
N VAL A 17 2.05 9.38 -1.22
CA VAL A 17 1.71 9.19 0.20
C VAL A 17 2.89 9.54 1.11
N ALA A 18 4.11 9.26 0.66
CA ALA A 18 5.34 9.68 1.33
C ALA A 18 5.50 11.21 1.31
N ALA A 19 5.23 11.86 0.18
CA ALA A 19 5.36 13.30 0.01
C ALA A 19 4.44 14.11 0.95
N ILE A 20 3.29 13.55 1.31
CA ILE A 20 2.36 14.15 2.29
C ILE A 20 2.61 13.70 3.74
N GLY A 21 3.68 12.94 3.99
CA GLY A 21 4.14 12.59 5.34
C GLY A 21 3.38 11.47 6.04
N HIS A 22 2.50 10.73 5.35
CA HIS A 22 1.69 9.69 5.98
C HIS A 22 2.50 8.47 6.46
N PHE A 23 3.73 8.30 5.98
CA PHE A 23 4.68 7.30 6.51
C PHE A 23 5.44 7.74 7.76
N SER A 24 5.34 9.01 8.16
CA SER A 24 5.96 9.48 9.40
C SER A 24 5.27 8.85 10.61
N GLU A 25 6.06 8.43 11.60
CA GLU A 25 5.55 7.96 12.89
C GLU A 25 4.80 9.07 13.65
N ALA A 26 5.14 10.34 13.38
CA ALA A 26 4.50 11.50 13.99
C ALA A 26 3.11 11.81 13.42
N TYR A 27 2.73 11.22 12.26
CA TYR A 27 1.42 11.45 11.65
C TYR A 27 0.36 10.55 12.28
N ASP A 28 -0.53 11.09 13.12
CA ASP A 28 -1.58 10.34 13.83
C ASP A 28 -2.94 10.30 13.10
N GLY A 29 -3.01 10.91 11.92
CA GLY A 29 -4.22 10.98 11.10
C GLY A 29 -4.56 9.72 10.29
N ILE A 30 -5.48 9.88 9.34
CA ILE A 30 -5.92 8.83 8.43
C ILE A 30 -4.87 8.64 7.34
N VAL A 31 -4.04 7.61 7.49
CA VAL A 31 -3.10 7.19 6.44
C VAL A 31 -3.88 6.78 5.20
N ASP A 32 -3.53 7.38 4.08
CA ASP A 32 -4.06 7.12 2.74
C ASP A 32 -3.83 5.68 2.30
N SER A 33 -4.76 5.11 1.52
CA SER A 33 -4.67 3.69 1.13
C SER A 33 -3.70 3.44 -0.04
N PRO A 34 -3.11 2.21 -0.13
CA PRO A 34 -2.31 1.77 -1.28
C PRO A 34 -3.15 1.45 -2.53
N CYS A 35 -4.46 1.70 -2.49
CA CYS A 35 -5.34 1.43 -3.62
C CYS A 35 -4.99 2.34 -4.82
N VAL A 36 -4.74 1.71 -5.97
CA VAL A 36 -4.51 2.38 -7.27
C VAL A 36 -5.72 2.22 -8.21
N ASN A 37 -6.89 1.88 -7.66
CA ASN A 37 -8.13 1.61 -8.38
C ASN A 37 -8.08 0.46 -9.40
N VAL A 38 -7.05 -0.39 -9.28
CA VAL A 38 -6.98 -1.70 -9.96
C VAL A 38 -7.38 -2.77 -8.94
N CYS A 39 -8.62 -3.23 -9.01
CA CYS A 39 -9.14 -4.27 -8.13
C CYS A 39 -9.25 -5.60 -8.88
N ARG A 40 -8.20 -6.41 -8.78
CA ARG A 40 -8.16 -7.76 -9.34
C ARG A 40 -7.37 -8.64 -8.39
N MET A 41 -7.98 -9.71 -7.89
CA MET A 41 -7.27 -10.69 -7.06
C MET A 41 -6.41 -11.59 -7.95
N THR A 42 -5.27 -12.03 -7.43
CA THR A 42 -4.55 -13.18 -7.99
C THR A 42 -5.44 -14.42 -8.07
N ALA A 43 -5.08 -15.37 -8.93
CA ALA A 43 -5.86 -16.59 -9.14
C ALA A 43 -6.01 -17.43 -7.85
N ASP A 44 -4.98 -17.44 -7.01
CA ASP A 44 -4.95 -18.10 -5.70
C ASP A 44 -5.58 -17.26 -4.57
N ARG A 45 -6.04 -16.04 -4.88
CA ARG A 45 -6.60 -15.06 -3.94
C ARG A 45 -5.65 -14.63 -2.81
N SER A 46 -4.34 -14.81 -2.98
CA SER A 46 -3.34 -14.37 -1.99
C SER A 46 -3.31 -12.85 -1.82
N HIS A 47 -3.42 -12.08 -2.90
CA HIS A 47 -3.41 -10.61 -2.85
C HIS A 47 -4.09 -9.96 -4.06
N CYS A 48 -4.37 -8.65 -3.95
CA CYS A 48 -4.80 -7.81 -5.05
C CYS A 48 -3.60 -7.45 -5.95
N GLN A 49 -3.71 -7.66 -7.26
CA GLN A 49 -2.66 -7.38 -8.24
C GLN A 49 -2.32 -5.90 -8.40
N GLY A 50 -3.21 -4.99 -8.00
CA GLY A 50 -2.94 -3.55 -8.08
C GLY A 50 -2.31 -2.95 -6.82
N CYS A 51 -2.82 -3.31 -5.63
CA CYS A 51 -2.37 -2.72 -4.36
C CYS A 51 -1.64 -3.69 -3.44
N PHE A 52 -1.49 -4.95 -3.85
CA PHE A 52 -0.77 -6.02 -3.14
C PHE A 52 -1.26 -6.33 -1.72
N ARG A 53 -2.41 -5.77 -1.35
CA ARG A 53 -3.11 -6.10 -0.10
C ARG A 53 -3.83 -7.44 -0.20
N THR A 54 -3.87 -8.17 0.90
CA THR A 54 -4.71 -9.35 1.08
C THR A 54 -6.18 -8.94 1.28
N ILE A 55 -7.10 -9.91 1.17
CA ILE A 55 -8.54 -9.67 1.44
C ILE A 55 -8.76 -9.18 2.87
N ASP A 56 -8.03 -9.72 3.85
CA ASP A 56 -8.21 -9.35 5.25
C ASP A 56 -7.70 -7.92 5.52
N GLU A 57 -6.57 -7.53 4.91
CA GLU A 57 -6.06 -6.16 4.93
C GLU A 57 -7.06 -5.17 4.30
N ILE A 58 -7.71 -5.56 3.19
CA ILE A 58 -8.76 -4.75 2.55
C ILE A 58 -9.96 -4.58 3.48
N ARG A 59 -10.42 -5.66 4.13
CA ARG A 59 -11.60 -5.66 5.03
C ARG A 59 -11.37 -4.83 6.29
N GLN A 60 -10.18 -4.92 6.88
CA GLN A 60 -9.88 -4.24 8.14
C GLN A 60 -9.53 -2.76 7.95
N TRP A 61 -9.25 -2.31 6.73
CA TRP A 61 -8.69 -0.98 6.43
C TRP A 61 -9.43 0.18 7.10
N SER A 62 -10.76 0.23 7.00
CA SER A 62 -11.57 1.32 7.54
C SER A 62 -11.53 1.42 9.07
N LYS A 63 -11.13 0.33 9.76
CA LYS A 63 -11.02 0.23 11.21
C LYS A 63 -9.59 0.31 11.73
N ALA A 64 -8.60 0.23 10.83
CA ALA A 64 -7.19 0.27 11.18
C ALA A 64 -6.76 1.69 11.60
N ASP A 65 -5.93 1.77 12.63
CA ASP A 65 -5.24 3.01 13.04
C ASP A 65 -4.05 3.35 12.12
N ALA A 66 -3.43 4.51 12.34
CA ALA A 66 -2.32 4.98 11.51
C ALA A 66 -1.15 3.98 11.49
N ALA A 67 -0.80 3.40 12.65
CA ALA A 67 0.28 2.42 12.76
C ALA A 67 -0.02 1.15 11.93
N THR A 68 -1.20 0.57 12.11
CA THR A 68 -1.64 -0.62 11.37
C THR A 68 -1.69 -0.35 9.87
N ARG A 69 -2.15 0.83 9.45
CA ARG A 69 -2.17 1.21 8.03
C ARG A 69 -0.77 1.30 7.43
N ARG A 70 0.22 1.84 8.17
CA ARG A 70 1.62 1.84 7.74
C ARG A 70 2.18 0.42 7.64
N THR A 71 1.85 -0.46 8.60
CA THR A 71 2.23 -1.88 8.52
C THR A 71 1.66 -2.56 7.27
N ILE A 72 0.39 -2.32 6.93
CA ILE A 72 -0.23 -2.86 5.71
C ILE A 72 0.48 -2.34 4.46
N TRP A 73 0.86 -1.06 4.45
CA TRP A 73 1.64 -0.46 3.37
C TRP A 73 2.98 -1.16 3.15
N PHE A 74 3.76 -1.36 4.22
CA PHE A 74 5.07 -2.00 4.11
C PHE A 74 4.95 -3.45 3.64
N ALA A 75 3.94 -4.19 4.12
CA ALA A 75 3.67 -5.55 3.66
C ALA A 75 3.25 -5.59 2.17
N ALA A 76 2.49 -4.59 1.70
CA ALA A 76 2.11 -4.50 0.30
C ALA A 76 3.31 -4.19 -0.61
N LEU A 77 4.19 -3.27 -0.20
CA LEU A 77 5.40 -2.92 -0.95
C LEU A 77 6.40 -4.09 -0.99
N GLU A 78 6.57 -4.80 0.13
CA GLU A 78 7.40 -6.01 0.19
C GLU A 78 6.90 -7.09 -0.78
N ARG A 79 5.58 -7.36 -0.82
CA ARG A 79 5.00 -8.32 -1.78
C ARG A 79 5.14 -7.87 -3.24
N ALA A 80 5.19 -6.56 -3.48
CA ALA A 80 5.36 -5.98 -4.82
C ALA A 80 6.83 -5.87 -5.24
N ASP A 81 7.78 -6.22 -4.37
CA ASP A 81 9.22 -6.00 -4.56
C ASP A 81 9.56 -4.52 -4.84
N ILE A 82 8.88 -3.61 -4.13
CA ILE A 82 9.09 -2.16 -4.21
C ILE A 82 9.81 -1.70 -2.94
N GLU A 83 10.91 -0.96 -3.12
CA GLU A 83 11.65 -0.38 -2.00
C GLU A 83 10.76 0.60 -1.23
N GLN A 84 10.81 0.50 0.11
CA GLN A 84 9.98 1.34 0.97
C GLN A 84 10.38 2.82 0.81
N PRO A 85 9.42 3.74 0.59
CA PRO A 85 9.70 5.16 0.62
C PRO A 85 10.27 5.50 1.98
N LYS A 86 11.47 6.09 2.00
CA LYS A 86 12.07 6.58 3.23
C LYS A 86 11.10 7.60 3.85
N ALA A 87 10.62 7.33 5.06
CA ALA A 87 9.87 8.31 5.81
C ALA A 87 10.75 9.56 5.94
N ILE A 88 10.27 10.67 5.38
CA ILE A 88 10.92 11.97 5.58
C ILE A 88 10.59 12.33 7.04
N ALA A 89 11.62 12.32 7.88
CA ALA A 89 11.55 12.71 9.28
C ALA A 89 11.20 14.19 9.42
#